data_AF-A0A094II15-F1
#
_entry.id   AF-A0A094II15-F1
#
_cell.length_a   1.000
_cell.length_b   1.000
_cell.length_c   1.000
_cell.angle_alpha   90.00
_cell.angle_beta   90.00
_cell.angle_gamma   90.00
#
_symmetry.space_group_name_H-M   'P 1'
#
loop_
_entity.id
_entity.type
_entity.pdbx_description
1 polymer ?
#
loop_
_entity_poly.entity_id
_entity_poly.type
_entity_poly.pdbx_seq_one_letter_code
_entity_poly.pdbx_strand_id
1 'polypeptide(L)'
;MVPSNGSSIAPSKCTDAAGTLGPVVSYRAAGKDEVKRCFLTCYNVIATGHPASKKINDSRGIGINGREVGFQIDVDHPSKYDVIETRRIHMARMEKGEGYEEDIEVIKRLDEIATQGPIGQVKFASGYRLTDKNHRMDWALIELDPARPVQNLLPMKNQFKMRSFHGVSAYRVQEADTVSGTNDTFNSRWYGKVGRTSEYTGAEQSLIKRAIAWDDGTVSHEYEFKSMDSGDQFAQVGDSGSLVFNLEKEWVGMLFAVERSMGIGFVTPAFELLRDIEETTGGTITLA
;
A
#
# COMPACT_ATOMS: atom_id res chain seq x y z
N MET A 1 3.53 -9.58 -15.58
CA MET A 1 4.35 -8.62 -14.82
C MET A 1 4.50 -9.20 -13.42
N VAL A 2 5.69 -9.16 -12.82
CA VAL A 2 5.83 -9.59 -11.43
C VAL A 2 5.32 -8.45 -10.54
N PRO A 3 4.40 -8.69 -9.61
CA PRO A 3 3.94 -7.65 -8.70
C PRO A 3 5.11 -7.12 -7.85
N SER A 4 5.11 -5.80 -7.64
CA SER A 4 6.08 -5.07 -6.82
C SER A 4 5.36 -4.03 -5.94
N ASN A 5 6.06 -3.41 -4.98
CA ASN A 5 5.47 -2.30 -4.24
C ASN A 5 5.02 -1.19 -5.20
N GLY A 6 3.85 -0.60 -4.94
CA GLY A 6 3.21 0.32 -5.89
C GLY A 6 2.26 -0.37 -6.86
N SER A 7 2.29 -1.70 -6.97
CA SER A 7 1.38 -2.43 -7.84
C SER A 7 -0.08 -2.31 -7.40
N SER A 8 -0.97 -2.31 -8.38
CA SER A 8 -2.41 -2.25 -8.16
C SER A 8 -2.96 -3.51 -7.53
N ILE A 9 -3.80 -3.34 -6.52
CA ILE A 9 -4.55 -4.41 -5.86
C ILE A 9 -5.97 -3.98 -5.46
N ALA A 10 -6.87 -4.94 -5.37
CA ALA A 10 -8.20 -4.76 -4.78
C ALA A 10 -8.78 -6.13 -4.38
N PRO A 11 -9.81 -6.19 -3.52
CA PRO A 11 -10.59 -7.41 -3.34
C PRO A 11 -11.11 -7.94 -4.67
N SER A 12 -11.15 -9.27 -4.86
CA SER A 12 -11.47 -9.87 -6.16
C SER A 12 -12.88 -9.56 -6.70
N LYS A 13 -13.77 -8.99 -5.88
CA LYS A 13 -15.12 -8.56 -6.30
C LYS A 13 -15.24 -7.05 -6.52
N CYS A 14 -14.19 -6.29 -6.26
CA CYS A 14 -14.17 -4.84 -6.41
C CYS A 14 -13.73 -4.45 -7.83
N THR A 15 -14.51 -3.59 -8.48
CA THR A 15 -14.31 -3.17 -9.88
C THR A 15 -14.30 -1.67 -10.06
N ASP A 16 -14.42 -0.91 -8.97
CA ASP A 16 -14.62 0.54 -8.95
C ASP A 16 -13.53 1.30 -8.19
N ALA A 17 -12.66 0.59 -7.49
CA ALA A 17 -11.55 1.15 -6.75
C ALA A 17 -10.35 0.19 -6.73
N ALA A 18 -9.18 0.76 -6.47
CA ALA A 18 -7.94 0.01 -6.30
C ALA A 18 -7.01 0.77 -5.36
N GLY A 19 -6.22 0.01 -4.61
CA GLY A 19 -5.17 0.52 -3.74
C GLY A 19 -3.80 0.05 -4.20
N THR A 20 -2.84 0.18 -3.29
CA THR A 20 -1.45 -0.13 -3.54
C THR A 20 -0.99 -1.33 -2.72
N LEU A 21 -0.21 -2.21 -3.38
CA LEU A 21 0.58 -3.24 -2.72
C LEU A 21 1.73 -2.55 -1.98
N GLY A 22 1.72 -2.69 -0.65
CA GLY A 22 2.67 -2.07 0.26
C GLY A 22 3.84 -2.96 0.64
N PRO A 23 4.43 -2.77 1.84
CA PRO A 23 5.57 -3.53 2.31
C PRO A 23 5.32 -5.04 2.35
N VAL A 24 6.29 -5.82 1.88
CA VAL A 24 6.35 -7.27 2.05
C VAL A 24 7.00 -7.59 3.39
N VAL A 25 6.39 -8.48 4.16
CA VAL A 25 6.76 -8.78 5.53
C VAL A 25 6.67 -10.29 5.78
N SER A 26 7.44 -10.76 6.75
CA SER A 26 7.37 -12.12 7.26
C SER A 26 6.55 -12.10 8.54
N TYR A 27 5.50 -12.92 8.59
CA TYR A 27 4.62 -13.04 9.74
C TYR A 27 4.68 -14.45 10.33
N ARG A 28 4.81 -14.53 11.66
CA ARG A 28 4.74 -15.78 12.41
C ARG A 28 3.59 -15.70 13.40
N ALA A 29 2.61 -16.59 13.26
CA ALA A 29 1.48 -16.63 14.18
C ALA A 29 1.91 -17.08 15.59
N ALA A 30 1.16 -16.64 16.61
CA ALA A 30 1.41 -17.00 18.01
C ALA A 30 1.54 -18.52 18.20
N GLY A 31 2.65 -18.96 18.78
CA GLY A 31 2.91 -20.38 19.06
C GLY A 31 3.06 -21.28 17.82
N LYS A 32 3.32 -20.70 16.64
CA LYS A 32 3.60 -21.44 15.39
C LYS A 32 5.06 -21.24 14.98
N ASP A 33 5.69 -22.28 14.46
CA ASP A 33 7.05 -22.20 13.90
C ASP A 33 7.05 -21.71 12.45
N GLU A 34 5.94 -21.92 11.74
CA GLU A 34 5.81 -21.55 10.33
C GLU A 34 5.79 -20.03 10.17
N VAL A 35 6.69 -19.54 9.31
CA VAL A 35 6.72 -18.14 8.86
C VAL A 35 6.04 -18.05 7.51
N LYS A 36 5.03 -17.18 7.41
CA LYS A 36 4.33 -16.89 6.16
C LYS A 36 4.84 -15.57 5.59
N ARG A 37 4.97 -15.51 4.26
CA ARG A 37 5.19 -14.25 3.56
C ARG A 37 3.85 -13.55 3.42
N CYS A 38 3.83 -12.29 3.78
CA CYS A 38 2.67 -11.43 3.69
C CYS A 38 3.05 -10.12 3.00
N PHE A 39 2.06 -9.35 2.59
CA PHE A 39 2.25 -7.93 2.33
C PHE A 39 1.22 -7.10 3.08
N LEU A 40 1.58 -5.85 3.34
CA LEU A 40 0.71 -4.85 3.95
C LEU A 40 0.03 -4.01 2.88
N THR A 41 -1.20 -3.63 3.17
CA THR A 41 -1.92 -2.54 2.52
C THR A 41 -2.83 -1.88 3.56
N CYS A 42 -3.68 -0.94 3.17
CA CYS A 42 -4.64 -0.33 4.10
C CYS A 42 -5.93 -1.16 4.21
N TYR A 43 -6.57 -1.13 5.37
CA TYR A 43 -7.90 -1.72 5.56
C TYR A 43 -8.92 -1.09 4.60
N ASN A 44 -8.86 0.22 4.37
CA ASN A 44 -9.74 0.90 3.42
C ASN A 44 -9.66 0.32 1.98
N VAL A 45 -8.51 -0.23 1.57
CA VAL A 45 -8.32 -0.89 0.28
C VAL A 45 -9.08 -2.21 0.21
N ILE A 46 -9.20 -2.94 1.32
CA ILE A 46 -9.85 -4.26 1.36
C ILE A 46 -11.26 -4.26 1.94
N ALA A 47 -11.74 -3.13 2.46
CA ALA A 47 -13.00 -3.03 3.20
C ALA A 47 -14.25 -3.45 2.40
N THR A 48 -14.20 -3.31 1.07
CA THR A 48 -15.29 -3.72 0.16
C THR A 48 -15.32 -5.22 -0.13
N GLY A 49 -14.31 -5.97 0.31
CA GLY A 49 -14.20 -7.42 0.05
C GLY A 49 -15.28 -8.26 0.70
N HIS A 50 -15.92 -7.76 1.77
CA HIS A 50 -17.04 -8.44 2.42
C HIS A 50 -18.11 -7.46 2.93
N PRO A 51 -19.00 -6.95 2.04
CA PRO A 51 -19.96 -5.89 2.37
C PRO A 51 -20.88 -6.23 3.56
N ALA A 52 -21.31 -7.48 3.68
CA ALA A 52 -22.22 -7.93 4.74
C ALA A 52 -21.64 -7.76 6.16
N SER A 53 -20.31 -7.80 6.31
CA SER A 53 -19.63 -7.63 7.61
C SER A 53 -18.94 -6.27 7.74
N LYS A 54 -19.07 -5.38 6.75
CA LYS A 54 -18.28 -4.15 6.66
C LYS A 54 -18.37 -3.31 7.93
N LYS A 55 -19.57 -3.02 8.42
CA LYS A 55 -19.77 -2.21 9.65
C LYS A 55 -19.06 -2.79 10.88
N ILE A 56 -19.07 -4.12 11.01
CA ILE A 56 -18.41 -4.80 12.14
C ILE A 56 -16.89 -4.77 11.93
N ASN A 57 -16.41 -4.99 10.71
CA ASN A 57 -14.99 -4.95 10.39
C ASN A 57 -14.39 -3.54 10.52
N ASP A 58 -15.15 -2.51 10.14
CA ASP A 58 -14.77 -1.10 10.29
C ASP A 58 -14.49 -0.78 11.76
N SER A 59 -15.26 -1.34 12.70
CA SER A 59 -15.13 -1.06 14.13
C SER A 59 -14.24 -2.04 14.90
N ARG A 60 -14.15 -3.30 14.47
CA ARG A 60 -13.49 -4.38 15.24
C ARG A 60 -12.30 -5.03 14.51
N GLY A 61 -11.95 -4.55 13.31
CA GLY A 61 -10.95 -5.18 12.47
C GLY A 61 -11.35 -6.57 11.97
N ILE A 62 -10.42 -7.30 11.36
CA ILE A 62 -10.63 -8.66 10.84
C ILE A 62 -9.60 -9.57 11.48
N GLY A 63 -10.02 -10.68 12.11
CA GLY A 63 -9.14 -11.72 12.64
C GLY A 63 -8.28 -11.32 13.86
N ILE A 64 -8.40 -10.10 14.36
CA ILE A 64 -7.61 -9.57 15.47
C ILE A 64 -8.30 -9.75 16.82
N ASN A 65 -7.54 -9.66 17.91
CA ASN A 65 -8.01 -9.76 19.31
C ASN A 65 -8.81 -11.04 19.58
N GLY A 66 -8.40 -12.16 18.98
CA GLY A 66 -9.06 -13.46 19.10
C GLY A 66 -10.42 -13.55 18.38
N ARG A 67 -10.79 -12.54 17.58
CA ARG A 67 -12.05 -12.56 16.82
C ARG A 67 -11.96 -13.57 15.68
N GLU A 68 -12.81 -14.59 15.73
CA GLU A 68 -12.99 -15.51 14.62
C GLU A 68 -13.73 -14.86 13.44
N VAL A 69 -13.30 -15.20 12.23
CA VAL A 69 -13.85 -14.69 10.97
C VAL A 69 -14.20 -15.86 10.07
N GLY A 70 -15.48 -16.03 9.76
CA GLY A 70 -16.00 -17.13 8.94
C GLY A 70 -16.06 -16.85 7.44
N PHE A 71 -15.30 -15.87 6.94
CA PHE A 71 -15.25 -15.51 5.52
C PHE A 71 -13.81 -15.24 5.08
N GLN A 72 -13.56 -15.44 3.79
CA GLN A 72 -12.28 -15.16 3.14
C GLN A 72 -12.44 -13.95 2.22
N ILE A 73 -11.43 -13.07 2.19
CA ILE A 73 -11.32 -12.01 1.18
C ILE A 73 -10.07 -12.30 0.35
N ASP A 74 -10.29 -12.70 -0.90
CA ASP A 74 -9.24 -12.82 -1.90
C ASP A 74 -8.89 -11.43 -2.45
N VAL A 75 -7.61 -11.21 -2.71
CA VAL A 75 -7.06 -9.96 -3.25
C VAL A 75 -6.43 -10.24 -4.61
N ASP A 76 -6.84 -9.48 -5.63
CA ASP A 76 -6.36 -9.64 -7.01
C ASP A 76 -5.23 -8.64 -7.32
N HIS A 77 -4.30 -9.07 -8.17
CA HIS A 77 -3.33 -8.23 -8.84
C HIS A 77 -3.24 -8.59 -10.34
N PRO A 78 -3.26 -7.60 -11.25
CA PRO A 78 -3.74 -6.23 -11.02
C PRO A 78 -5.18 -6.23 -10.49
N SER A 79 -5.60 -5.13 -9.87
CA SER A 79 -7.01 -4.97 -9.51
C SER A 79 -7.91 -5.08 -10.73
N LYS A 80 -9.12 -5.62 -10.56
CA LYS A 80 -10.09 -5.68 -11.67
C LYS A 80 -10.45 -4.30 -12.21
N TYR A 81 -10.48 -3.28 -11.34
CA TYR A 81 -10.65 -1.89 -11.76
C TYR A 81 -9.63 -1.51 -12.84
N ASP A 82 -8.33 -1.75 -12.60
CA ASP A 82 -7.29 -1.41 -13.57
C ASP A 82 -7.29 -2.32 -14.79
N VAL A 83 -7.61 -3.60 -14.63
CA VAL A 83 -7.74 -4.51 -15.78
C VAL A 83 -8.83 -4.00 -16.73
N ILE A 84 -10.00 -3.62 -16.19
CA ILE A 84 -11.12 -3.11 -16.99
C ILE A 84 -10.73 -1.81 -17.70
N GLU A 85 -10.15 -0.85 -16.99
CA GLU A 85 -9.81 0.45 -17.56
C GLU A 85 -8.69 0.34 -18.60
N THR A 86 -7.67 -0.47 -18.31
CA THR A 86 -6.57 -0.75 -19.25
C THR A 86 -7.12 -1.41 -20.52
N ARG A 87 -7.93 -2.46 -20.41
CA ARG A 87 -8.57 -3.10 -21.57
C ARG A 87 -9.39 -2.10 -22.38
N ARG A 88 -10.20 -1.27 -21.71
CA ARG A 88 -11.04 -0.26 -22.37
C ARG A 88 -10.20 0.69 -23.21
N ILE A 89 -9.06 1.17 -22.70
CA ILE A 89 -8.16 2.09 -23.41
C ILE A 89 -7.53 1.41 -24.62
N HIS A 90 -6.94 0.22 -24.45
CA HIS A 90 -6.26 -0.49 -25.53
C HIS A 90 -7.23 -0.97 -26.62
N MET A 91 -8.41 -1.49 -26.25
CA MET A 91 -9.45 -1.87 -27.21
C MET A 91 -9.97 -0.67 -27.99
N ALA A 92 -10.22 0.47 -27.34
CA ALA A 92 -10.67 1.68 -28.04
C ALA A 92 -9.63 2.22 -29.04
N ARG A 93 -8.32 2.06 -28.79
CA ARG A 93 -7.26 2.41 -29.75
C ARG A 93 -7.28 1.47 -30.95
N MET A 94 -7.38 0.16 -30.72
CA MET A 94 -7.49 -0.84 -31.80
C MET A 94 -8.71 -0.59 -32.69
N GLU A 95 -9.88 -0.31 -32.10
CA GLU A 95 -11.11 -0.02 -32.85
C GLU A 95 -11.01 1.25 -33.72
N LYS A 96 -10.21 2.23 -33.29
CA LYS A 96 -9.95 3.47 -34.05
C LYS A 96 -8.88 3.31 -35.14
N GLY A 97 -8.25 2.14 -35.26
CA GLY A 97 -7.10 1.93 -36.15
C GLY A 97 -5.82 2.63 -35.67
N GLU A 98 -5.78 3.07 -34.41
CA GLU A 98 -4.62 3.66 -33.74
C GLU A 98 -3.85 2.64 -32.89
N GLY A 99 -4.30 1.37 -32.90
CA GLY A 99 -3.72 0.30 -32.12
C GLY A 99 -2.44 -0.27 -32.74
N TYR A 100 -1.50 -0.62 -31.89
CA TYR A 100 -0.22 -1.24 -32.20
C TYR A 100 -0.20 -2.70 -31.69
N GLU A 101 0.83 -3.46 -32.09
CA GLU A 101 1.06 -4.82 -31.59
C GLU A 101 1.17 -4.87 -30.05
N GLU A 102 1.69 -3.80 -29.45
CA GLU A 102 1.78 -3.60 -28.01
C GLU A 102 0.41 -3.63 -27.32
N ASP A 103 -0.66 -3.12 -27.94
CA ASP A 103 -2.02 -3.14 -27.36
C ASP A 103 -2.54 -4.57 -27.23
N ILE A 104 -2.26 -5.43 -28.23
CA ILE A 104 -2.62 -6.86 -28.22
C ILE A 104 -1.81 -7.59 -27.15
N GLU A 105 -0.50 -7.31 -27.06
CA GLU A 105 0.38 -7.92 -26.07
C GLU A 105 -0.06 -7.57 -24.64
N VAL A 106 -0.42 -6.31 -24.36
CA VAL A 106 -0.94 -5.89 -23.06
C VAL A 106 -2.20 -6.66 -22.70
N ILE A 107 -3.17 -6.77 -23.61
CA ILE A 107 -4.43 -7.49 -23.36
C ILE A 107 -4.17 -8.97 -23.07
N LYS A 108 -3.33 -9.62 -23.88
CA LYS A 108 -2.93 -11.02 -23.69
C LYS A 108 -2.24 -11.22 -22.34
N ARG A 109 -1.36 -10.30 -21.95
CA ARG A 109 -0.66 -10.36 -20.67
C ARG A 109 -1.61 -10.20 -19.48
N LEU A 110 -2.66 -9.39 -19.60
CA LEU A 110 -3.71 -9.30 -18.59
C LEU A 110 -4.46 -10.63 -18.45
N ASP A 111 -4.73 -11.33 -19.56
CA ASP A 111 -5.36 -12.67 -19.52
C ASP A 111 -4.44 -13.70 -18.85
N GLU A 112 -3.14 -13.69 -19.17
CA GLU A 112 -2.12 -14.53 -18.53
C GLU A 112 -1.94 -14.27 -17.03
N ILE A 113 -2.15 -13.05 -16.56
CA ILE A 113 -2.11 -12.76 -15.13
C ILE A 113 -3.39 -13.23 -14.46
N ALA A 114 -4.55 -13.05 -15.09
CA ALA A 114 -5.84 -13.48 -14.55
C ALA A 114 -5.89 -15.01 -14.31
N THR A 115 -5.21 -15.81 -15.12
CA THR A 115 -5.13 -17.28 -14.92
C THR A 115 -4.33 -17.69 -13.68
N GLN A 116 -3.51 -16.80 -13.12
CA GLN A 116 -2.72 -17.08 -11.91
C GLN A 116 -3.58 -16.98 -10.65
N GLY A 117 -4.80 -16.44 -10.75
CA GLY A 117 -5.70 -16.23 -9.61
C GLY A 117 -5.26 -15.08 -8.69
N PRO A 118 -5.87 -14.99 -7.48
CA PRO A 118 -5.54 -13.98 -6.49
C PRO A 118 -4.05 -13.96 -6.16
N ILE A 119 -3.52 -12.77 -5.81
CA ILE A 119 -2.13 -12.65 -5.34
C ILE A 119 -2.00 -13.08 -3.87
N GLY A 120 -3.09 -13.04 -3.13
CA GLY A 120 -3.11 -13.40 -1.72
C GLY A 120 -4.46 -13.22 -1.08
N GLN A 121 -4.49 -13.40 0.24
CA GLN A 121 -5.69 -13.52 1.04
C GLN A 121 -5.60 -12.68 2.31
N VAL A 122 -6.64 -11.89 2.62
CA VAL A 122 -6.68 -11.10 3.86
C VAL A 122 -6.62 -12.04 5.07
N LYS A 123 -5.59 -11.87 5.91
CA LYS A 123 -5.43 -12.61 7.17
C LYS A 123 -5.96 -11.82 8.35
N PHE A 124 -5.49 -10.58 8.47
CA PHE A 124 -5.83 -9.68 9.56
C PHE A 124 -6.03 -8.27 9.02
N ALA A 125 -6.83 -7.45 9.70
CA ALA A 125 -6.91 -6.03 9.42
C ALA A 125 -7.33 -5.21 10.65
N SER A 126 -6.88 -3.97 10.74
CA SER A 126 -7.12 -3.09 11.88
C SER A 126 -8.56 -2.57 11.98
N GLY A 127 -9.27 -2.48 10.86
CA GLY A 127 -10.47 -1.65 10.77
C GLY A 127 -10.09 -0.17 10.76
N TYR A 128 -10.89 0.67 11.42
CA TYR A 128 -10.70 2.11 11.54
C TYR A 128 -10.53 2.59 12.98
N ARG A 129 -10.04 1.71 13.85
CA ARG A 129 -9.89 2.06 15.27
C ARG A 129 -8.88 3.19 15.46
N LEU A 130 -9.09 3.94 16.53
CA LEU A 130 -8.12 4.88 17.06
C LEU A 130 -7.24 4.17 18.08
N THR A 131 -5.95 4.48 18.06
CA THR A 131 -5.02 4.10 19.13
C THR A 131 -5.16 5.06 20.31
N ASP A 132 -4.60 4.68 21.46
CA ASP A 132 -4.56 5.54 22.66
C ASP A 132 -3.78 6.85 22.44
N LYS A 133 -2.93 6.89 21.40
CA LYS A 133 -2.21 8.09 20.96
C LYS A 133 -3.02 8.95 19.98
N ASN A 134 -4.28 8.61 19.77
CA ASN A 134 -5.21 9.28 18.87
C ASN A 134 -4.75 9.27 17.40
N HIS A 135 -4.20 8.13 16.94
CA HIS A 135 -3.93 7.83 15.54
C HIS A 135 -4.96 6.88 14.96
N ARG A 136 -5.39 7.10 13.73
CA ARG A 136 -6.20 6.13 13.00
C ARG A 136 -5.33 5.01 12.48
N MET A 137 -5.65 3.79 12.88
CA MET A 137 -4.95 2.61 12.39
C MET A 137 -5.69 2.03 11.20
N ASP A 138 -5.03 1.95 10.05
CA ASP A 138 -5.61 1.53 8.78
C ASP A 138 -4.62 0.62 8.03
N TRP A 139 -4.54 -0.64 8.45
CA TRP A 139 -3.72 -1.67 7.84
C TRP A 139 -4.49 -2.98 7.64
N ALA A 140 -4.07 -3.74 6.63
CA ALA A 140 -4.47 -5.11 6.37
C ALA A 140 -3.23 -5.94 6.02
N LEU A 141 -3.13 -7.11 6.63
CA LEU A 141 -2.09 -8.09 6.38
C LEU A 141 -2.64 -9.17 5.45
N ILE A 142 -2.04 -9.29 4.27
CA ILE A 142 -2.44 -10.22 3.23
C ILE A 142 -1.43 -11.35 3.19
N GLU A 143 -1.86 -12.58 3.45
CA GLU A 143 -1.04 -13.78 3.23
C GLU A 143 -0.80 -13.94 1.72
N LEU A 144 0.46 -13.88 1.32
CA LEU A 144 0.88 -13.91 -0.08
C LEU A 144 0.88 -15.35 -0.58
N ASP A 145 0.39 -15.57 -1.80
CA ASP A 145 0.57 -16.85 -2.48
C ASP A 145 2.09 -17.15 -2.61
N PRO A 146 2.58 -18.31 -2.08
CA PRO A 146 4.00 -18.66 -2.11
C PRO A 146 4.63 -18.66 -3.50
N ALA A 147 3.83 -18.83 -4.56
CA ALA A 147 4.30 -18.78 -5.94
C ALA A 147 4.64 -17.36 -6.42
N ARG A 148 4.33 -16.30 -5.65
CA ARG A 148 4.50 -14.90 -6.05
C ARG A 148 5.82 -14.32 -5.53
N PRO A 149 6.76 -13.96 -6.41
CA PRO A 149 8.08 -13.48 -6.00
C PRO A 149 8.09 -11.96 -5.74
N VAL A 150 7.15 -11.44 -4.94
CA VAL A 150 7.09 -10.00 -4.59
C VAL A 150 8.22 -9.64 -3.65
N GLN A 151 8.87 -8.50 -3.82
CA GLN A 151 9.99 -8.03 -2.99
C GLN A 151 9.87 -6.53 -2.70
N ASN A 152 10.54 -6.07 -1.64
CA ASN A 152 10.62 -4.66 -1.22
C ASN A 152 11.62 -3.85 -2.06
N LEU A 153 11.48 -3.88 -3.39
CA LEU A 153 12.43 -3.24 -4.30
C LEU A 153 12.38 -1.72 -4.17
N LEU A 154 13.56 -1.10 -4.15
CA LEU A 154 13.70 0.35 -4.14
C LEU A 154 13.69 0.89 -5.58
N PRO A 155 12.95 1.99 -5.84
CA PRO A 155 12.92 2.62 -7.14
C PRO A 155 14.25 3.32 -7.47
N MET A 156 14.72 3.15 -8.69
CA MET A 156 15.89 3.82 -9.23
C MET A 156 15.67 5.33 -9.29
N LYS A 157 16.76 6.10 -9.08
CA LYS A 157 16.70 7.57 -9.05
C LYS A 157 16.08 8.18 -10.31
N ASN A 158 16.33 7.60 -11.48
CA ASN A 158 15.82 8.08 -12.77
C ASN A 158 14.30 7.84 -12.96
N GLN A 159 13.66 7.03 -12.12
CA GLN A 159 12.21 6.82 -12.16
C GLN A 159 11.46 7.96 -11.48
N PHE A 160 12.12 8.69 -10.58
CA PHE A 160 11.56 9.90 -9.99
C PHE A 160 11.73 11.10 -10.90
N LYS A 161 10.78 12.03 -10.82
CA LYS A 161 10.95 13.37 -11.37
C LYS A 161 12.10 14.07 -10.64
N MET A 162 12.93 14.84 -11.37
CA MET A 162 14.06 15.57 -10.78
C MET A 162 13.67 16.46 -9.59
N ARG A 163 12.47 17.05 -9.63
CA ARG A 163 11.91 17.88 -8.57
C ARG A 163 11.64 17.13 -7.26
N SER A 164 11.46 15.80 -7.31
CA SER A 164 11.29 14.93 -6.13
C SER A 164 12.54 14.87 -5.24
N PHE A 165 13.65 15.50 -5.65
CA PHE A 165 14.92 15.55 -4.92
C PHE A 165 15.38 16.99 -4.62
N HIS A 166 14.47 17.97 -4.56
CA HIS A 166 14.84 19.35 -4.23
C HIS A 166 15.66 19.42 -2.92
N GLY A 167 16.92 19.86 -3.00
CA GLY A 167 17.84 19.91 -1.84
C GLY A 167 18.43 18.55 -1.41
N VAL A 168 18.22 17.48 -2.19
CA VAL A 168 18.60 16.10 -1.86
C VAL A 168 19.51 15.52 -2.95
N SER A 169 20.79 15.30 -2.65
CA SER A 169 21.75 14.69 -3.61
C SER A 169 22.14 13.25 -3.27
N ALA A 170 21.74 12.75 -2.09
CA ALA A 170 22.29 11.54 -1.48
C ALA A 170 21.60 10.23 -1.88
N TYR A 171 20.40 10.26 -2.49
CA TYR A 171 19.69 9.02 -2.84
C TYR A 171 20.45 8.22 -3.91
N ARG A 172 20.96 7.05 -3.51
CA ARG A 172 21.76 6.14 -4.35
C ARG A 172 21.29 4.71 -4.14
N VAL A 173 20.75 4.12 -5.20
CA VAL A 173 20.33 2.72 -5.24
C VAL A 173 20.88 2.04 -6.49
N GLN A 174 21.13 0.75 -6.39
CA GLN A 174 21.45 -0.13 -7.49
C GLN A 174 20.22 -0.96 -7.88
N GLU A 175 20.27 -1.55 -9.07
CA GLU A 175 19.24 -2.49 -9.49
C GLU A 175 19.14 -3.66 -8.49
N ALA A 176 17.91 -4.06 -8.18
CA ALA A 176 17.58 -5.07 -7.17
C ALA A 176 17.88 -4.71 -5.71
N ASP A 177 18.29 -3.47 -5.40
CA ASP A 177 18.34 -3.01 -4.01
C ASP A 177 16.95 -3.10 -3.38
N THR A 178 16.87 -3.69 -2.19
CA THR A 178 15.65 -3.71 -1.37
C THR A 178 15.77 -2.78 -0.19
N VAL A 179 14.63 -2.50 0.44
CA VAL A 179 14.60 -1.90 1.78
C VAL A 179 15.48 -2.72 2.73
N SER A 180 16.38 -2.06 3.46
CA SER A 180 17.41 -2.70 4.29
C SER A 180 17.06 -2.82 5.77
N GLY A 181 15.95 -2.25 6.22
CA GLY A 181 15.53 -2.28 7.62
C GLY A 181 14.28 -1.47 7.89
N THR A 182 13.99 -1.26 9.17
CA THR A 182 12.88 -0.43 9.66
C THR A 182 13.42 0.70 10.52
N ASN A 183 12.73 1.84 10.49
CA ASN A 183 13.06 2.99 11.34
C ASN A 183 11.95 3.22 12.37
N ASP A 184 12.33 3.65 13.56
CA ASP A 184 11.43 3.96 14.68
C ASP A 184 11.03 5.44 14.76
N THR A 185 11.59 6.28 13.90
CA THR A 185 11.35 7.72 13.87
C THR A 185 11.32 8.27 12.44
N PHE A 186 10.70 9.44 12.30
CA PHE A 186 10.85 10.24 11.09
C PHE A 186 11.94 11.28 11.32
N ASN A 187 13.19 10.94 10.98
CA ASN A 187 14.37 11.79 11.16
C ASN A 187 15.14 12.09 9.86
N SER A 188 14.59 11.71 8.71
CA SER A 188 15.17 11.95 7.40
C SER A 188 14.70 13.30 6.84
N ARG A 189 15.55 13.91 6.01
CA ARG A 189 15.17 15.11 5.23
C ARG A 189 14.33 14.78 4.01
N TRP A 190 14.23 13.50 3.66
CA TRP A 190 13.56 13.05 2.45
C TRP A 190 12.93 11.67 2.63
N TYR A 191 11.77 11.53 2.01
CA TYR A 191 11.03 10.29 1.96
C TYR A 191 10.56 10.02 0.54
N GLY A 192 10.72 8.77 0.11
CA GLY A 192 10.25 8.29 -1.18
C GLY A 192 9.10 7.30 -1.02
N LYS A 193 8.28 7.18 -2.06
CA LYS A 193 7.34 6.07 -2.21
C LYS A 193 7.11 5.71 -3.67
N VAL A 194 6.57 4.51 -3.87
CA VAL A 194 5.96 4.08 -5.13
C VAL A 194 4.49 3.80 -4.88
N GLY A 195 3.61 4.59 -5.49
CA GLY A 195 2.16 4.41 -5.41
C GLY A 195 1.56 3.96 -6.73
N ARG A 196 0.41 3.28 -6.68
CA ARG A 196 -0.32 2.85 -7.88
C ARG A 196 -0.63 4.00 -8.83
N THR A 197 -0.97 5.18 -8.31
CA THR A 197 -1.49 6.28 -9.11
C THR A 197 -0.48 7.41 -9.29
N SER A 198 0.26 7.78 -8.24
CA SER A 198 1.30 8.81 -8.37
C SER A 198 2.66 8.27 -8.82
N GLU A 199 2.82 6.95 -8.95
CA GLU A 199 4.09 6.30 -9.26
C GLU A 199 5.19 6.72 -8.26
N TYR A 200 6.30 7.28 -8.74
CA TYR A 200 7.50 7.60 -7.98
C TYR A 200 7.48 9.04 -7.47
N THR A 201 7.25 9.20 -6.16
CA THR A 201 7.08 10.51 -5.52
C THR A 201 7.98 10.68 -4.31
N GLY A 202 8.45 11.92 -4.10
CA GLY A 202 9.29 12.30 -2.96
C GLY A 202 8.62 13.37 -2.11
N ALA A 203 8.89 13.38 -0.82
CA ALA A 203 8.31 14.30 0.14
C ALA A 203 9.25 14.65 1.29
N GLU A 204 8.89 15.73 1.97
CA GLU A 204 9.32 16.02 3.33
C GLU A 204 8.18 15.77 4.32
N GLN A 205 8.53 15.39 5.54
CA GLN A 205 7.58 15.25 6.64
C GLN A 205 7.40 16.60 7.35
N SER A 206 6.15 16.96 7.66
CA SER A 206 5.86 18.07 8.55
C SER A 206 6.23 17.74 10.00
N LEU A 207 6.84 18.71 10.70
CA LEU A 207 7.21 18.57 12.12
C LEU A 207 6.00 18.49 13.07
N ILE A 208 4.84 18.95 12.61
CA ILE A 208 3.61 18.99 13.42
C ILE A 208 2.61 18.00 12.81
N LYS A 209 1.99 17.21 13.68
CA LYS A 209 0.88 16.33 13.30
C LYS A 209 -0.36 17.15 12.96
N ARG A 210 -1.09 16.73 11.94
CA ARG A 210 -2.34 17.38 11.53
C ARG A 210 -3.53 16.71 12.19
N ALA A 211 -4.40 17.52 12.80
CA ALA A 211 -5.71 17.05 13.23
C ALA A 211 -6.61 16.79 12.00
N ILE A 212 -7.17 15.59 11.91
CA ILE A 212 -8.09 15.18 10.84
C ILE A 212 -9.42 14.83 11.47
N ALA A 213 -10.48 15.51 11.06
CA ALA A 213 -11.84 15.16 11.42
C ALA A 213 -12.39 14.14 10.40
N TRP A 214 -12.93 13.04 10.92
CA TRP A 214 -13.48 11.94 10.13
C TRP A 214 -15.01 12.00 10.08
N ASP A 215 -15.61 11.35 9.07
CA ASP A 215 -17.07 11.33 8.87
C ASP A 215 -17.84 10.70 10.03
N ASP A 216 -17.18 9.86 10.84
CA ASP A 216 -17.74 9.27 12.05
C ASP A 216 -17.73 10.21 13.28
N GLY A 217 -17.29 11.46 13.08
CA GLY A 217 -17.19 12.50 14.11
C GLY A 217 -15.93 12.41 14.97
N THR A 218 -15.06 11.41 14.75
CA THR A 218 -13.80 11.30 15.48
C THR A 218 -12.74 12.25 14.91
N VAL A 219 -11.72 12.55 15.72
CA VAL A 219 -10.57 13.36 15.31
C VAL A 219 -9.29 12.62 15.64
N SER A 220 -8.39 12.45 14.67
CA SER A 220 -7.06 11.87 14.88
C SER A 220 -5.94 12.85 14.53
N HIS A 221 -4.70 12.56 14.95
CA HIS A 221 -3.54 13.43 14.75
C HIS A 221 -2.48 12.73 13.90
N GLU A 222 -2.37 13.06 12.62
CA GLU A 222 -1.62 12.24 11.66
C GLU A 222 -0.33 12.89 11.17
N TYR A 223 0.64 12.05 10.79
CA TYR A 223 1.91 12.50 10.25
C TYR A 223 1.73 12.92 8.79
N GLU A 224 2.01 14.19 8.53
CA GLU A 224 1.78 14.82 7.23
C GLU A 224 3.05 14.79 6.38
N PHE A 225 2.90 14.39 5.11
CA PHE A 225 3.97 14.34 4.12
C PHE A 225 3.53 15.14 2.89
N LYS A 226 4.38 16.06 2.46
CA LYS A 226 4.11 16.96 1.32
C LYS A 226 5.26 16.93 0.34
N SER A 227 4.94 17.14 -0.94
CA SER A 227 5.98 17.28 -1.95
C SER A 227 6.93 18.43 -1.59
N MET A 228 8.22 18.25 -1.88
CA MET A 228 9.22 19.30 -1.68
C MET A 228 9.16 20.39 -2.75
N ASP A 229 8.52 20.11 -3.90
CA ASP A 229 8.38 21.08 -4.99
C ASP A 229 6.95 21.63 -5.04
N SER A 230 6.83 22.95 -5.14
CA SER A 230 5.54 23.63 -5.20
C SER A 230 4.79 23.24 -6.48
N GLY A 231 3.58 22.70 -6.33
CA GLY A 231 2.74 22.27 -7.46
C GLY A 231 2.92 20.81 -7.88
N ASP A 232 3.77 20.04 -7.20
CA ASP A 232 3.77 18.58 -7.31
C ASP A 232 3.02 17.94 -6.14
N GLN A 233 2.53 16.73 -6.34
CA GLN A 233 1.76 15.99 -5.35
C GLN A 233 2.59 14.84 -4.79
N PHE A 234 2.58 14.66 -3.47
CA PHE A 234 3.18 13.47 -2.87
C PHE A 234 2.27 12.26 -3.07
N ALA A 235 0.97 12.41 -2.81
CA ALA A 235 0.02 11.32 -2.84
C ALA A 235 -1.21 11.64 -3.70
N GLN A 236 -1.80 10.58 -4.27
CA GLN A 236 -3.06 10.63 -5.01
C GLN A 236 -4.02 9.53 -4.52
N VAL A 237 -5.29 9.66 -4.89
CA VAL A 237 -6.30 8.61 -4.63
C VAL A 237 -5.87 7.32 -5.35
N GLY A 238 -5.80 6.23 -4.60
CA GLY A 238 -5.29 4.93 -5.08
C GLY A 238 -3.91 4.57 -4.54
N ASP A 239 -3.18 5.52 -3.94
CA ASP A 239 -1.87 5.26 -3.35
C ASP A 239 -1.93 4.64 -1.95
N SER A 240 -3.11 4.56 -1.31
CA SER A 240 -3.25 3.94 0.01
C SER A 240 -2.67 2.52 0.03
N GLY A 241 -1.82 2.24 1.02
CA GLY A 241 -1.00 1.04 1.12
C GLY A 241 0.46 1.25 0.68
N SER A 242 0.83 2.36 0.06
CA SER A 242 2.21 2.56 -0.45
C SER A 242 3.26 2.46 0.66
N LEU A 243 4.33 1.71 0.40
CA LEU A 243 5.55 1.72 1.23
C LEU A 243 6.24 3.09 1.14
N VAL A 244 6.54 3.69 2.29
CA VAL A 244 7.33 4.91 2.39
C VAL A 244 8.71 4.58 2.97
N PHE A 245 9.77 5.07 2.33
CA PHE A 245 11.17 4.81 2.69
C PHE A 245 12.00 6.09 2.78
N ASN A 246 13.17 6.04 3.44
CA ASN A 246 14.08 7.18 3.61
C ASN A 246 15.36 7.06 2.75
N LEU A 247 16.31 7.99 2.93
CA LEU A 247 17.59 7.99 2.21
C LEU A 247 18.50 6.82 2.60
N GLU A 248 18.33 6.32 3.81
CA GLU A 248 19.03 5.20 4.41
C GLU A 248 18.47 3.84 3.94
N LYS A 249 17.50 3.85 3.01
CA LYS A 249 16.86 2.66 2.44
C LYS A 249 16.02 1.88 3.46
N GLU A 250 15.54 2.52 4.50
CA GLU A 250 14.71 1.91 5.54
C GLU A 250 13.23 2.12 5.25
N TRP A 251 12.39 1.16 5.63
CA TRP A 251 10.95 1.32 5.64
C TRP A 251 10.56 2.13 6.86
N VAL A 252 9.94 3.29 6.62
CA VAL A 252 9.58 4.24 7.66
C VAL A 252 8.09 4.29 7.93
N GLY A 253 7.24 3.86 6.98
CA GLY A 253 5.81 3.88 7.16
C GLY A 253 5.00 3.43 5.94
N MET A 254 3.69 3.50 6.07
CA MET A 254 2.73 3.18 5.02
C MET A 254 1.77 4.34 4.83
N LEU A 255 1.63 4.81 3.60
CA LEU A 255 0.65 5.85 3.26
C LEU A 255 -0.77 5.26 3.41
N PHE A 256 -1.64 5.91 4.18
CA PHE A 256 -3.01 5.42 4.38
C PHE A 256 -4.10 6.36 3.87
N ALA A 257 -3.85 7.66 3.90
CA ALA A 257 -4.81 8.67 3.44
C ALA A 257 -4.14 9.78 2.63
N VAL A 258 -4.97 10.48 1.85
CA VAL A 258 -4.56 11.61 1.00
C VAL A 258 -5.53 12.77 1.15
N GLU A 259 -5.00 13.97 1.32
CA GLU A 259 -5.73 15.21 1.12
C GLU A 259 -5.63 15.57 -0.37
N ARG A 260 -6.78 15.61 -1.05
CA ARG A 260 -6.85 15.62 -2.53
C ARG A 260 -6.46 16.93 -3.17
N SER A 261 -6.69 18.07 -2.52
CA SER A 261 -6.48 19.39 -3.14
C SER A 261 -5.00 19.71 -3.32
N MET A 262 -4.16 19.36 -2.35
CA MET A 262 -2.72 19.61 -2.39
C MET A 262 -1.90 18.33 -2.64
N GLY A 263 -2.54 17.16 -2.64
CA GLY A 263 -1.84 15.88 -2.77
C GLY A 263 -0.93 15.59 -1.59
N ILE A 264 -1.35 16.01 -0.39
CA ILE A 264 -0.67 15.73 0.88
C ILE A 264 -0.99 14.30 1.29
N GLY A 265 0.02 13.54 1.70
CA GLY A 265 -0.12 12.18 2.20
C GLY A 265 -0.08 12.10 3.72
N PHE A 266 -0.85 11.19 4.28
CA PHE A 266 -0.78 10.83 5.70
C PHE A 266 -0.22 9.42 5.85
N VAL A 267 0.81 9.29 6.67
CA VAL A 267 1.61 8.06 6.78
C VAL A 267 1.56 7.54 8.21
N THR A 268 1.23 6.26 8.35
CA THR A 268 1.38 5.56 9.63
C THR A 268 2.82 5.05 9.75
N PRO A 269 3.55 5.36 10.83
CA PRO A 269 4.92 4.90 11.01
C PRO A 269 5.04 3.37 11.03
N ALA A 270 6.12 2.84 10.48
CA ALA A 270 6.37 1.39 10.40
C ALA A 270 6.41 0.76 11.80
N PHE A 271 7.09 1.38 12.76
CA PHE A 271 7.13 0.86 14.13
C PHE A 271 5.75 0.83 14.82
N GLU A 272 4.86 1.77 14.50
CA GLU A 272 3.49 1.76 15.04
C GLU A 272 2.67 0.65 14.40
N LEU A 273 2.82 0.41 13.09
CA LEU A 273 2.19 -0.69 12.38
C LEU A 273 2.63 -2.05 12.94
N LEU A 274 3.94 -2.27 13.07
CA LEU A 274 4.50 -3.52 13.54
C LEU A 274 4.03 -3.83 14.96
N ARG A 275 4.24 -2.91 15.89
CA ARG A 275 3.79 -3.06 17.29
C ARG A 275 2.31 -3.42 17.36
N ASP A 276 1.50 -2.70 16.60
CA ASP A 276 0.06 -2.85 16.63
C ASP A 276 -0.42 -4.19 16.04
N ILE A 277 0.23 -4.67 14.98
CA ILE A 277 0.01 -6.01 14.43
C ILE A 277 0.35 -7.06 15.48
N GLU A 278 1.50 -6.95 16.15
CA GLU A 278 1.93 -7.91 17.17
C GLU A 278 0.98 -7.91 18.37
N GLU A 279 0.60 -6.75 18.89
CA GLU A 279 -0.32 -6.59 20.02
C GLU A 279 -1.71 -7.17 19.71
N THR A 280 -2.22 -6.96 18.49
CA THR A 280 -3.59 -7.34 18.13
C THR A 280 -3.72 -8.75 17.56
N THR A 281 -2.62 -9.36 17.10
CA THR A 281 -2.62 -10.73 16.56
C THR A 281 -1.95 -11.75 17.49
N GLY A 282 -1.10 -11.29 18.41
CA GLY A 282 -0.23 -12.12 19.23
C GLY A 282 0.94 -12.78 18.47
N GLY A 283 1.06 -12.54 17.16
CA GLY A 283 2.16 -13.01 16.34
C GLY A 283 3.36 -12.06 16.35
N THR A 284 4.40 -12.42 15.60
CA THR A 284 5.56 -11.54 15.33
C THR A 284 5.64 -11.20 13.85
N ILE A 285 6.12 -9.99 13.55
CA ILE A 285 6.23 -9.48 12.18
C ILE A 285 7.58 -8.82 11.95
N THR A 286 8.23 -9.15 10.85
CA THR A 286 9.50 -8.54 10.44
C THR A 286 9.48 -8.20 8.96
N LEU A 287 10.38 -7.32 8.51
CA LEU A 287 10.63 -7.13 7.09
C LEU A 287 11.05 -8.47 6.45
N ALA A 288 10.54 -8.78 5.25
CA ALA A 288 10.84 -10.00 4.50
C ALA A 288 12.01 -9.82 3.52
#